data_AF-A0A5C6E430-F1
#
_entry.id   AF-A0A5C6E430-F1
#
_cell.length_a   1.000
_cell.length_b   1.000
_cell.length_c   1.000
_cell.angle_alpha   90.00
_cell.angle_beta   90.00
_cell.angle_gamma   90.00
#
_symmetry.space_group_name_H-M   'P 1'
#
loop_
_entity.id
_entity.type
_entity.pdbx_description
1 polymer ?
#
loop_
_entity_poly.entity_id
_entity_poly.type
_entity_poly.pdbx_seq_one_letter_code
_entity_poly.pdbx_strand_id
1 'polypeptide(L)'
;MKRNTRPKLDKESTATDSPSGIVADGYDRLVSAVESDARRIVEAKYADEWNASGMLRRWKLQRQMDTETAAIVAATMPDVSPDALF
;
A
#
# COMPACT_ATOMS: atom_id res chain seq x y z
N MET A 1 -18.85 51.21 -13.13
CA MET A 1 -18.67 49.81 -12.66
C MET A 1 -18.32 48.94 -13.86
N LYS A 2 -17.05 48.51 -13.99
CA LYS A 2 -16.59 47.63 -15.08
C LYS A 2 -16.40 46.22 -14.51
N ARG A 3 -17.15 45.24 -14.99
CA ARG A 3 -17.05 43.83 -14.57
C ARG A 3 -16.04 43.12 -15.47
N ASN A 4 -14.97 42.60 -14.85
CA ASN A 4 -13.95 41.80 -15.51
C ASN A 4 -14.40 40.34 -15.68
N THR A 5 -14.13 39.80 -16.87
CA THR A 5 -14.25 38.42 -17.30
C THR A 5 -13.22 37.50 -16.63
N ARG A 6 -13.60 36.28 -16.23
CA ARG A 6 -12.79 35.05 -16.38
C ARG A 6 -13.69 33.82 -16.62
N PRO A 7 -13.24 32.83 -17.42
CA PRO A 7 -14.09 31.80 -18.00
C PRO A 7 -14.24 30.55 -17.11
N LYS A 8 -15.25 29.76 -17.47
CA LYS A 8 -15.61 28.42 -16.99
C LYS A 8 -14.40 27.49 -16.84
N LEU A 9 -14.37 26.74 -15.74
CA LEU A 9 -13.66 25.47 -15.65
C LEU A 9 -14.71 24.39 -15.33
N ASP A 10 -15.42 23.97 -16.38
CA ASP A 10 -16.25 22.78 -16.33
C ASP A 10 -15.24 21.62 -16.26
N LYS A 11 -15.06 21.00 -15.09
CA LYS A 11 -14.26 19.78 -14.95
C LYS A 11 -14.98 18.67 -15.71
N GLU A 12 -14.60 18.52 -16.97
CA GLU A 12 -14.91 17.40 -17.83
C GLU A 12 -14.38 16.13 -17.14
N SER A 13 -15.29 15.40 -16.51
CA SER A 13 -15.05 14.05 -16.03
C SER A 13 -14.96 13.16 -17.25
N THR A 14 -13.75 13.01 -17.81
CA THR A 14 -13.47 12.05 -18.86
C THR A 14 -13.61 10.65 -18.27
N ALA A 15 -14.82 10.12 -18.38
CA ALA A 15 -15.07 8.69 -18.41
C ALA A 15 -14.12 8.08 -19.45
N THR A 16 -13.05 7.46 -18.96
CA THR A 16 -12.18 6.64 -19.80
C THR A 16 -12.64 5.22 -19.56
N ASP A 17 -13.70 4.86 -20.28
CA ASP A 17 -13.99 3.46 -20.62
C ASP A 17 -12.73 2.93 -21.33
N SER A 18 -11.97 2.09 -20.63
CA SER A 18 -10.92 1.28 -21.21
C SER A 18 -11.22 -0.17 -20.87
N PRO A 19 -11.70 -0.99 -21.82
CA PRO A 19 -11.83 -2.43 -21.66
C PRO A 19 -10.44 -3.06 -21.91
N SER A 20 -9.51 -2.80 -21.01
CA SER A 20 -8.24 -3.49 -20.92
C SER A 20 -8.24 -4.21 -19.58
N GLY A 21 -8.37 -5.54 -19.59
CA GLY A 21 -8.34 -6.39 -18.40
C GLY A 21 -6.98 -6.43 -17.70
N ILE A 22 -6.13 -5.43 -17.96
CA ILE A 22 -4.84 -5.22 -17.30
C ILE A 22 -5.03 -3.97 -16.45
N VAL A 23 -5.18 -4.19 -15.15
CA VAL A 23 -5.16 -3.10 -14.18
C VAL A 23 -3.77 -2.49 -14.27
N ALA A 24 -3.65 -1.30 -14.86
CA ALA A 24 -2.46 -0.47 -14.69
C ALA A 24 -2.17 -0.41 -13.18
N ASP A 25 -0.94 -0.73 -12.79
CA ASP A 25 -0.49 -0.88 -11.39
C ASP A 25 -0.97 -2.15 -10.66
N GLY A 26 -1.40 -3.19 -11.38
CA GLY A 26 -1.86 -4.45 -10.80
C GLY A 26 -0.83 -5.12 -9.88
N TYR A 27 0.46 -5.05 -10.26
CA TYR A 27 1.57 -5.52 -9.43
C TYR A 27 1.72 -4.69 -8.16
N ASP A 28 1.77 -3.35 -8.25
CA ASP A 28 1.90 -2.47 -7.09
C ASP A 28 0.73 -2.60 -6.12
N ARG A 29 -0.49 -2.82 -6.64
CA ARG A 29 -1.68 -3.10 -5.82
C ARG A 29 -1.59 -4.45 -5.13
N LEU A 30 -1.06 -5.48 -5.80
CA LEU A 30 -0.83 -6.79 -5.20
C LEU A 30 0.25 -6.70 -4.11
N VAL A 31 1.37 -6.03 -4.37
CA VAL A 31 2.44 -5.78 -3.39
C VAL A 31 1.87 -5.06 -2.17
N SER A 32 1.14 -3.96 -2.39
CA SER A 32 0.55 -3.16 -1.31
C SER A 32 -0.47 -3.95 -0.49
N ALA A 33 -1.27 -4.81 -1.13
CA ALA A 33 -2.24 -5.65 -0.45
C ALA A 33 -1.54 -6.72 0.41
N VAL A 34 -0.53 -7.39 -0.14
CA VAL A 34 0.27 -8.40 0.58
C VAL A 34 1.03 -7.76 1.75
N GLU A 35 1.62 -6.58 1.55
CA GLU A 35 2.29 -5.84 2.63
C GLU A 35 1.31 -5.43 3.73
N SER A 36 0.14 -4.91 3.37
CA SER A 36 -0.89 -4.54 4.34
C SER A 36 -1.37 -5.74 5.15
N ASP A 37 -1.53 -6.91 4.52
CA ASP A 37 -1.96 -8.13 5.21
C ASP A 37 -0.86 -8.67 6.14
N ALA A 38 0.38 -8.76 5.63
CA ALA A 38 1.56 -9.16 6.40
C ALA A 38 1.76 -8.26 7.63
N ARG A 39 1.62 -6.95 7.47
CA ARG A 39 1.70 -5.99 8.57
C ARG A 39 0.61 -6.24 9.61
N ARG A 40 -0.62 -6.52 9.18
CA ARG A 40 -1.74 -6.81 10.09
C ARG A 40 -1.51 -8.08 10.90
N ILE A 41 -0.98 -9.13 10.28
CA ILE A 41 -0.63 -10.40 10.93
C ILE A 41 0.45 -10.18 11.99
N VAL A 42 1.51 -9.45 11.65
CA VAL A 42 2.63 -9.15 12.56
C VAL A 42 2.19 -8.23 13.69
N GLU A 43 1.41 -7.18 13.39
CA GLU A 43 0.85 -6.28 14.40
C GLU A 43 -0.06 -7.02 15.38
N ALA A 44 -0.94 -7.92 14.90
CA ALA A 44 -1.77 -8.73 15.79
C ALA A 44 -0.94 -9.66 16.68
N LYS A 45 0.13 -10.26 16.13
CA LYS A 45 1.04 -11.15 16.87
C LYS A 45 1.80 -10.44 17.98
N TYR A 46 2.22 -9.19 17.74
CA TYR A 46 3.04 -8.41 18.67
C TYR A 46 2.26 -7.38 19.48
N ALA A 47 0.94 -7.27 19.30
CA ALA A 47 0.09 -6.27 19.98
C ALA A 47 0.23 -6.31 21.51
N ASP A 48 0.17 -7.51 22.10
CA ASP A 48 0.28 -7.70 23.54
C ASP A 48 1.69 -7.36 24.06
N GLU A 49 2.72 -7.78 23.33
CA GLU A 49 4.11 -7.50 23.69
C GLU A 49 4.43 -6.01 23.54
N TRP A 50 3.88 -5.34 22.52
CA TRP A 50 3.98 -3.89 22.31
C TRP A 50 3.31 -3.09 23.44
N ASN A 51 2.13 -3.53 23.88
CA ASN A 51 1.40 -2.91 24.99
C ASN A 51 2.13 -3.10 26.32
N ALA A 52 2.73 -4.28 26.54
CA ALA A 52 3.49 -4.60 27.75
C ALA A 52 4.93 -4.05 27.78
N SER A 53 5.43 -3.52 26.65
CA SER A 53 6.84 -3.10 26.53
C SER A 53 7.07 -1.61 26.79
N GLY A 54 8.20 -1.31 27.46
CA GLY A 54 8.72 0.06 27.62
C GLY A 54 9.37 0.61 26.34
N MET A 55 9.70 1.89 26.35
CA MET A 55 10.09 2.67 25.16
C MET A 55 11.27 2.07 24.36
N LEU A 56 12.32 1.58 25.04
CA LEU A 56 13.46 0.91 24.38
C LEU A 56 13.09 -0.43 23.76
N ARG A 57 12.22 -1.18 24.44
CA ARG A 57 11.79 -2.51 24.00
C ARG A 57 10.81 -2.39 22.82
N ARG A 58 9.98 -1.36 22.78
CA ARG A 58 9.16 -0.99 21.60
C ARG A 58 10.01 -0.68 20.37
N TRP A 59 11.08 0.09 20.50
CA TRP A 59 11.96 0.35 19.35
C TRP A 59 12.56 -0.94 18.76
N LYS A 60 13.00 -1.85 19.63
CA LYS A 60 13.51 -3.17 19.20
C LYS A 60 12.40 -4.03 18.59
N LEU A 61 11.20 -4.02 19.19
CA LEU A 61 10.04 -4.76 18.70
C LEU A 61 9.63 -4.25 17.31
N GLN A 62 9.66 -2.94 17.09
CA GLN A 62 9.36 -2.33 15.79
C GLN A 62 10.31 -2.85 14.71
N ARG A 63 11.62 -2.81 14.96
CA ARG A 63 12.63 -3.37 14.04
C ARG A 63 12.38 -4.85 13.72
N GLN A 64 11.95 -5.62 14.73
CA GLN A 64 11.63 -7.03 14.56
C GLN A 64 10.37 -7.23 13.71
N MET A 65 9.32 -6.46 13.98
CA MET A 65 8.08 -6.47 13.22
C MET A 65 8.33 -6.09 11.76
N ASP A 66 9.12 -5.04 11.49
CA ASP A 66 9.46 -4.62 10.12
C ASP A 66 10.20 -5.74 9.36
N THR A 67 11.12 -6.44 10.03
CA THR A 67 11.86 -7.56 9.44
C THR A 67 10.94 -8.74 9.13
N GLU A 68 10.01 -9.04 10.04
CA GLU A 68 9.09 -10.16 9.88
C GLU A 68 8.02 -9.87 8.82
N THR A 69 7.52 -8.63 8.74
CA THR A 69 6.65 -8.18 7.65
C THR A 69 7.35 -8.33 6.31
N ALA A 70 8.61 -7.89 6.18
CA ALA A 70 9.37 -8.04 4.94
C ALA A 70 9.58 -9.52 4.55
N ALA A 71 9.83 -10.39 5.53
CA ALA A 71 9.98 -11.83 5.29
C ALA A 71 8.66 -12.48 4.82
N ILE A 72 7.53 -12.10 5.41
CA ILE A 72 6.20 -12.59 4.99
C ILE A 72 5.88 -12.08 3.59
N VAL A 73 6.10 -10.79 3.31
CA VAL A 73 5.90 -10.24 1.96
C VAL A 73 6.74 -10.99 0.94
N ALA A 74 8.02 -11.23 1.21
CA ALA A 74 8.90 -11.98 0.31
C ALA A 74 8.48 -13.45 0.13
N ALA A 75 7.90 -14.09 1.14
CA ALA A 75 7.43 -15.47 1.08
C ALA A 75 6.05 -15.60 0.40
N THR A 76 5.20 -14.59 0.52
CA THR A 76 3.83 -14.56 -0.02
C THR A 76 3.79 -14.02 -1.44
N MET A 77 4.72 -13.15 -1.81
CA MET A 77 4.89 -12.69 -3.18
C MET A 77 5.33 -13.88 -4.04
N PRO A 78 4.59 -14.22 -5.11
CA PRO A 78 5.10 -15.18 -6.08
C PRO A 78 6.34 -14.57 -6.76
N ASP A 79 7.28 -15.41 -7.19
CA ASP A 79 8.48 -15.01 -7.96
C ASP A 79 8.08 -14.57 -9.37
N VAL A 80 7.19 -13.58 -9.44
CA VAL A 80 6.69 -12.98 -10.66
C VAL A 80 7.54 -11.77 -10.92
N SER A 81 8.31 -11.85 -12.01
CA SER A 81 8.96 -10.69 -12.59
C SER A 81 7.90 -9.59 -12.73
N PRO A 82 8.18 -8.33 -12.35
CA PRO A 82 7.30 -7.20 -12.64
C PRO A 82 7.01 -7.06 -14.15
N ASP A 83 7.81 -7.74 -14.98
CA ASP A 83 7.67 -7.86 -16.44
C ASP A 83 6.70 -8.95 -16.92
N ALA A 84 6.18 -9.79 -16.02
CA ALA A 84 5.31 -10.92 -16.36
C ALA A 84 3.80 -10.60 -16.29
N LEU A 85 3.44 -9.39 -15.83
CA LEU A 85 2.05 -8.92 -15.74
C LEU A 85 1.66 -7.95 -16.88
N PHE A 86 2.41 -7.96 -17.99
CA PHE A 86 2.15 -7.17 -19.19
C PHE A 86 1.48 -7.99 -20.29
#